data_AF-A0A1C4XRY8-F1
#
_entry.id   AF-A0A1C4XRY8-F1
#
_cell.length_a   1.000
_cell.length_b   1.000
_cell.length_c   1.000
_cell.angle_alpha   90.00
_cell.angle_beta   90.00
_cell.angle_gamma   90.00
#
_symmetry.space_group_name_H-M   'P 1'
#
loop_
_entity.id
_entity.type
_entity.pdbx_description
1 polymer ?
#
loop_
_entity_poly.entity_id
_entity_poly.type
_entity_poly.pdbx_seq_one_letter_code
_entity_poly.pdbx_strand_id
1 'polypeptide(L)'
;MGAGSGSGSAGPWAARIFRCYPVSLVVLAPYVLFILPIAVVYENPDLGFLMRLVGLALAGSLLVETAALPLRGSALGWARGVRAVNGHPRIYAVARCVAVVSIAADLTGAVVGRGTIFTQVSGGLPDSPLGSLTALVSGWSALAVALLIASTLGGRASTRRVGGWLFALALTQALLVVMTARAAPLLGFISFVAAAGAISGVIRARYLAVAAVVVALAWPTLFELRNDIRQSGGVSVSEQVTAEDRLRLDLQMSAVAHHRVPVDLPQPGPVDYLRYGLVPRVLDTDRPTISTGVVINQYLGSSATSAYSFLALGNVYFLDGPWAVIVYYGLWSALMVLLLRVGGAPGPMRLAALCFTLAGPLLWSSTYPDSMIAVIQHAVSAVPVFVLLRLTDRSSSGSEGKQHAGRRHQAGTAAIGHALPAGVAGSTRA
;
A
#
# COMPACT_ATOMS: atom_id res chain seq x y z
N MET A 1 38.17 -1.67 -2.09
CA MET A 1 38.40 -2.48 -3.30
C MET A 1 37.88 -3.89 -3.04
N GLY A 2 37.08 -4.41 -3.96
CA GLY A 2 36.99 -5.85 -4.31
C GLY A 2 36.22 -6.83 -3.42
N ALA A 3 35.22 -7.45 -4.05
CA ALA A 3 34.63 -8.79 -3.83
C ALA A 3 33.30 -8.86 -3.05
N GLY A 4 32.22 -9.47 -3.55
CA GLY A 4 32.02 -10.17 -4.80
C GLY A 4 30.55 -10.11 -5.22
N SER A 5 30.36 -9.60 -6.43
CA SER A 5 29.17 -9.73 -7.26
C SER A 5 29.04 -11.20 -7.68
N GLY A 6 28.15 -11.92 -7.02
CA GLY A 6 27.85 -13.33 -7.33
C GLY A 6 26.51 -13.73 -6.75
N SER A 7 25.42 -13.07 -7.17
CA SER A 7 24.08 -13.61 -6.92
C SER A 7 23.17 -13.24 -8.08
N GLY A 8 22.65 -14.25 -8.78
CA GLY A 8 21.82 -14.16 -9.99
C GLY A 8 20.96 -12.89 -10.07
N SER A 9 21.29 -12.04 -11.04
CA SER A 9 20.83 -10.67 -11.19
C SER A 9 19.47 -10.57 -11.90
N ALA A 10 18.44 -11.22 -11.37
CA ALA A 10 17.06 -10.87 -11.70
C ALA A 10 16.66 -9.45 -11.18
N GLY A 11 17.56 -8.79 -10.44
CA GLY A 11 17.32 -7.56 -9.67
C GLY A 11 17.04 -6.27 -10.44
N PRO A 12 17.64 -5.99 -11.63
CA PRO A 12 17.34 -4.77 -12.38
C PRO A 12 16.15 -4.92 -13.32
N TRP A 13 16.00 -6.09 -13.95
CA TRP A 13 15.03 -6.31 -15.02
C TRP A 13 13.61 -6.48 -14.48
N ALA A 14 13.42 -7.29 -13.42
CA ALA A 14 12.10 -7.46 -12.81
C ALA A 14 11.54 -6.12 -12.32
N ALA A 15 12.31 -5.34 -11.56
CA ALA A 15 11.90 -4.00 -11.11
C ALA A 15 11.60 -3.06 -12.29
N ARG A 16 12.32 -3.20 -13.42
CA ARG A 16 12.03 -2.44 -14.64
C ARG A 16 10.66 -2.81 -15.23
N ILE A 17 10.29 -4.08 -15.27
CA ILE A 17 8.97 -4.52 -15.76
C ILE A 17 7.87 -4.06 -14.81
N PHE A 18 8.05 -4.22 -13.50
CA PHE A 18 7.09 -3.71 -12.50
C PHE A 18 6.87 -2.20 -12.62
N ARG A 19 7.84 -1.44 -13.12
CA ARG A 19 7.65 -0.01 -13.43
C ARG A 19 7.08 0.27 -14.82
N CYS A 20 7.19 -0.67 -15.76
CA CYS A 20 6.52 -0.59 -17.07
C CYS A 20 5.02 -0.80 -16.91
N TYR A 21 4.68 -1.86 -16.18
CA TYR A 21 3.34 -2.43 -16.09
C TYR A 21 2.91 -2.63 -14.62
N PRO A 22 2.96 -1.58 -13.79
CA PRO A 22 2.69 -1.70 -12.35
C PRO A 22 1.29 -2.25 -12.04
N VAL A 23 0.25 -1.71 -12.68
CA VAL A 23 -1.14 -2.11 -12.45
C VAL A 23 -1.39 -3.46 -13.08
N SER A 24 -0.96 -3.70 -14.33
CA SER A 24 -1.20 -5.00 -14.97
C SER A 24 -0.57 -6.14 -14.18
N LEU A 25 0.65 -5.96 -13.64
CA LEU A 25 1.29 -6.98 -12.81
C LEU A 25 0.67 -7.13 -11.43
N VAL A 26 0.27 -6.04 -10.78
CA VAL A 26 -0.41 -6.08 -9.47
C VAL A 26 -1.77 -6.75 -9.58
N VAL A 27 -2.51 -6.46 -10.64
CA VAL A 27 -3.78 -7.12 -10.95
C VAL A 27 -3.52 -8.57 -11.27
N LEU A 28 -2.62 -8.90 -12.21
CA LEU A 28 -2.42 -10.27 -12.67
C LEU A 28 -1.87 -11.23 -11.62
N ALA A 29 -0.98 -10.76 -10.75
CA ALA A 29 -0.25 -11.61 -9.80
C ALA A 29 -1.16 -12.52 -8.94
N PRO A 30 -2.18 -12.03 -8.23
CA PRO A 30 -3.06 -12.90 -7.44
C PRO A 30 -3.81 -13.93 -8.30
N TYR A 31 -4.20 -13.59 -9.53
CA TYR A 31 -4.89 -14.54 -10.41
C TYR A 31 -3.97 -15.66 -10.88
N VAL A 32 -2.75 -15.33 -11.30
CA VAL A 32 -1.79 -16.32 -11.77
C VAL A 32 -1.23 -17.17 -10.63
N LEU A 33 -1.08 -16.60 -9.43
CA LEU A 33 -0.47 -17.31 -8.29
C LEU A 33 -1.49 -18.16 -7.52
N PHE A 34 -2.72 -17.69 -7.37
CA PHE A 34 -3.69 -18.31 -6.46
C PHE A 34 -4.99 -18.74 -7.13
N ILE A 35 -5.53 -17.98 -8.08
CA ILE A 35 -6.92 -18.21 -8.55
C ILE A 35 -6.94 -19.18 -9.72
N LEU A 36 -6.20 -18.90 -10.79
CA LEU A 36 -6.20 -19.70 -12.01
C LEU A 36 -5.60 -21.11 -11.82
N PRO A 37 -4.49 -21.30 -11.08
CA PRO A 37 -3.98 -22.65 -10.84
C PRO A 37 -4.99 -23.52 -10.10
N ILE A 38 -5.65 -22.97 -9.07
CA ILE A 38 -6.69 -23.68 -8.32
C ILE A 38 -7.89 -23.97 -9.21
N ALA A 39 -8.35 -23.00 -10.00
CA ALA A 39 -9.46 -23.18 -10.94
C ALA A 39 -9.19 -24.30 -11.95
N VAL A 40 -7.95 -24.44 -12.43
CA VAL A 40 -7.55 -25.51 -13.36
C VAL A 40 -7.47 -26.86 -12.66
N VAL A 41 -6.83 -26.93 -11.48
CA VAL A 41 -6.68 -28.17 -10.70
C VAL A 41 -8.05 -28.73 -10.31
N TYR A 42 -9.00 -27.86 -9.98
CA TYR A 42 -10.35 -28.22 -9.57
C TYR A 42 -11.40 -28.17 -10.69
N GLU A 43 -10.96 -28.12 -11.95
CA GLU A 43 -11.83 -28.16 -13.14
C GLU A 43 -13.05 -27.22 -13.06
N ASN A 44 -12.81 -25.97 -12.64
CA ASN A 44 -13.88 -25.00 -12.46
C ASN A 44 -14.61 -24.75 -13.80
N PRO A 45 -15.94 -24.95 -13.87
CA PRO A 45 -16.70 -24.84 -15.12
C PRO A 45 -16.68 -23.41 -15.71
N ASP A 46 -16.45 -22.40 -14.88
CA ASP A 46 -16.43 -21.00 -15.25
C ASP A 46 -15.02 -20.46 -15.51
N LEU A 47 -14.02 -21.34 -15.74
CA LEU A 47 -12.65 -20.92 -16.04
C LEU A 47 -12.58 -19.92 -17.21
N GLY A 48 -13.40 -20.12 -18.25
CA GLY A 48 -13.48 -19.19 -19.38
C GLY A 48 -13.98 -17.79 -18.98
N PHE A 49 -14.92 -17.71 -18.03
CA PHE A 49 -15.38 -16.45 -17.45
C PHE A 49 -14.26 -15.78 -16.65
N LEU A 50 -13.58 -16.52 -15.77
CA LEU A 50 -12.45 -16.00 -14.98
C LEU A 50 -11.35 -15.42 -15.87
N MET A 51 -10.96 -16.15 -16.93
CA MET A 51 -9.97 -15.71 -17.91
C MET A 51 -10.42 -14.46 -18.66
N ARG A 52 -11.69 -14.41 -19.09
CA ARG A 52 -12.27 -13.21 -19.73
C ARG A 52 -12.21 -12.02 -18.79
N LEU A 53 -12.53 -12.21 -17.51
CA LEU A 53 -12.58 -11.16 -16.51
C LEU A 53 -11.20 -10.55 -16.25
N VAL A 54 -10.18 -11.39 -16.07
CA VAL A 54 -8.78 -10.97 -16.00
C VAL A 54 -8.35 -10.28 -17.30
N GLY A 55 -8.74 -10.82 -18.46
CA GLY A 55 -8.48 -10.23 -19.76
C GLY A 55 -9.03 -8.82 -19.93
N LEU A 56 -10.24 -8.54 -19.43
CA LEU A 56 -10.85 -7.20 -19.44
C LEU A 56 -10.04 -6.22 -18.58
N ALA A 57 -9.65 -6.61 -17.38
CA ALA A 57 -8.85 -5.76 -16.51
C ALA A 57 -7.48 -5.47 -17.12
N LEU A 58 -6.82 -6.50 -17.68
CA LEU A 58 -5.55 -6.36 -18.40
C LEU A 58 -5.68 -5.49 -19.64
N ALA A 59 -6.77 -5.58 -20.40
CA ALA A 59 -6.99 -4.72 -21.55
C ALA A 59 -6.96 -3.24 -21.13
N GLY A 60 -7.69 -2.87 -20.08
CA GLY A 60 -7.68 -1.51 -19.54
C GLY A 60 -6.28 -1.06 -19.07
N SER A 61 -5.64 -1.86 -18.21
CA SER A 61 -4.36 -1.48 -17.61
C SER A 61 -3.19 -1.49 -18.61
N LEU A 62 -3.09 -2.51 -19.46
CA LEU A 62 -2.01 -2.66 -20.45
C LEU A 62 -2.10 -1.60 -21.54
N LEU A 63 -3.30 -1.28 -22.03
CA LEU A 63 -3.46 -0.23 -23.05
C LEU A 63 -2.85 1.10 -22.56
N VAL A 64 -3.18 1.51 -21.35
CA VAL A 64 -2.67 2.75 -20.74
C VAL A 64 -1.18 2.68 -20.45
N GLU A 65 -0.70 1.57 -19.87
CA GLU A 65 0.72 1.40 -19.54
C GLU A 65 1.62 1.37 -20.78
N THR A 66 1.15 0.71 -21.84
CA THR A 66 1.82 0.57 -23.14
C THR A 66 1.86 1.92 -23.84
N ALA A 67 0.73 2.64 -23.91
CA ALA A 67 0.65 3.99 -24.46
C ALA A 67 1.59 4.98 -23.74
N ALA A 68 1.87 4.74 -22.46
CA ALA A 68 2.77 5.58 -21.66
C ALA A 68 4.25 5.17 -21.74
N LEU A 69 4.63 4.11 -22.47
CA LEU A 69 6.03 3.70 -22.63
C LEU A 69 6.94 4.73 -23.31
N PRO A 70 6.48 5.52 -24.31
CA PRO A 70 7.31 6.55 -24.93
C PRO A 70 7.72 7.67 -23.97
N LEU A 71 6.92 7.94 -22.94
CA LEU A 71 7.15 8.99 -21.94
C LEU A 71 8.25 8.66 -20.92
N ARG A 72 9.05 7.62 -21.18
CA ARG A 72 9.90 7.01 -20.16
C ARG A 72 11.31 7.56 -20.19
N GLY A 73 11.70 8.20 -19.10
CA GLY A 73 13.10 8.59 -18.86
C GLY A 73 14.03 7.38 -18.66
N SER A 74 15.33 7.58 -18.86
CA SER A 74 16.34 6.54 -18.68
C SER A 74 16.35 6.00 -17.24
N ALA A 75 16.54 4.68 -17.07
CA ALA A 75 16.54 4.02 -15.75
C ALA A 75 17.63 4.56 -14.80
N LEU A 76 18.77 4.97 -15.37
CA LEU A 76 19.87 5.63 -14.64
C LEU A 76 19.48 7.02 -14.13
N GLY A 77 18.65 7.76 -14.87
CA GLY A 77 18.08 9.04 -14.45
C GLY A 77 17.08 8.89 -13.31
N TRP A 78 16.30 7.81 -13.31
CA TRP A 78 15.33 7.52 -12.24
C TRP A 78 16.02 7.33 -10.88
N ALA A 79 17.07 6.49 -10.81
CA ALA A 79 17.75 6.22 -9.54
C ALA A 79 18.39 7.48 -8.92
N ARG A 80 19.01 8.33 -9.77
CA ARG A 80 19.58 9.61 -9.33
C ARG A 80 18.49 10.60 -8.91
N GLY A 81 17.44 10.76 -9.72
CA GLY A 81 16.33 11.66 -9.42
C GLY A 81 15.60 11.26 -8.13
N VAL A 82 15.33 9.97 -7.94
CA VAL A 82 14.65 9.47 -6.75
C VAL A 82 15.48 9.72 -5.49
N ARG A 83 16.79 9.48 -5.54
CA ARG A 83 17.66 9.75 -4.38
C ARG A 83 17.66 11.23 -4.02
N ALA A 84 17.74 12.11 -5.01
CA ALA A 84 17.72 13.56 -4.79
C ALA A 84 16.40 14.03 -4.18
N VAL A 85 15.26 13.63 -4.77
CA VAL A 85 13.93 14.07 -4.33
C VAL A 85 13.55 13.48 -2.96
N ASN A 86 14.08 12.30 -2.60
CA ASN A 86 13.81 11.67 -1.30
C ASN A 86 14.91 11.95 -0.25
N GLY A 87 15.84 12.87 -0.54
CA GLY A 87 16.97 13.21 0.32
C GLY A 87 16.64 13.98 1.61
N HIS A 88 15.39 13.95 2.08
CA HIS A 88 14.91 14.64 3.27
C HIS A 88 15.61 14.17 4.56
N PRO A 89 16.15 15.06 5.41
CA PRO A 89 16.97 14.67 6.56
C PRO A 89 16.21 13.90 7.64
N ARG A 90 14.93 14.23 7.86
CA ARG A 90 14.13 13.65 8.95
C ARG A 90 13.11 12.60 8.48
N ILE A 91 13.10 12.24 7.19
CA ILE A 91 12.09 11.34 6.62
C ILE A 91 12.03 9.99 7.35
N TYR A 92 13.18 9.42 7.74
CA TYR A 92 13.20 8.16 8.48
C TYR A 92 12.60 8.32 9.89
N ALA A 93 12.87 9.44 10.58
CA ALA A 93 12.30 9.70 11.90
C ALA A 93 10.77 9.87 11.82
N VAL A 94 10.30 10.63 10.83
CA VAL A 94 8.86 10.79 10.56
C VAL A 94 8.22 9.44 10.20
N ALA A 95 8.85 8.63 9.34
CA ALA A 95 8.36 7.31 8.97
C ALA A 95 8.18 6.39 10.19
N ARG A 96 9.13 6.40 11.13
CA ARG A 96 9.01 5.64 12.40
C ARG A 96 7.86 6.13 13.26
N CYS A 97 7.70 7.45 13.39
CA CYS A 97 6.60 8.03 14.15
C CYS A 97 5.25 7.61 13.56
N VAL A 98 5.08 7.73 12.24
CA VAL A 98 3.86 7.29 11.53
C VAL A 98 3.63 5.79 11.71
N ALA A 99 4.67 4.96 11.64
CA ALA A 99 4.56 3.52 11.87
C ALA A 99 4.08 3.20 13.29
N VAL A 100 4.68 3.82 14.32
CA VAL A 100 4.28 3.64 15.72
C VAL A 100 2.83 4.09 15.94
N VAL A 101 2.45 5.25 15.42
CA VAL A 101 1.09 5.78 15.53
C VAL A 101 0.09 4.86 14.82
N SER A 102 0.44 4.33 13.65
CA SER A 102 -0.38 3.33 12.94
C SER A 102 -0.57 2.06 13.78
N ILE A 103 0.51 1.49 14.32
CA ILE A 103 0.45 0.28 15.15
C ILE A 103 -0.43 0.52 16.37
N ALA A 104 -0.21 1.62 17.09
CA ALA A 104 -0.99 1.96 18.27
C ALA A 104 -2.47 2.17 17.93
N ALA A 105 -2.78 2.88 16.82
CA ALA A 105 -4.14 3.13 16.39
C ALA A 105 -4.86 1.84 15.96
N ASP A 106 -4.19 0.97 15.21
CA ASP A 106 -4.74 -0.32 14.77
C ASP A 106 -5.06 -1.22 15.97
N LEU A 107 -4.12 -1.38 16.91
CA LEU A 107 -4.32 -2.20 18.11
C LEU A 107 -5.41 -1.62 19.02
N THR A 108 -5.38 -0.31 19.27
CA THR A 108 -6.41 0.36 20.07
C THR A 108 -7.79 0.23 19.41
N GLY A 109 -7.86 0.40 18.09
CA GLY A 109 -9.09 0.20 17.32
C GLY A 109 -9.64 -1.21 17.50
N ALA A 110 -8.79 -2.23 17.40
CA ALA A 110 -9.17 -3.61 17.59
C ALA A 110 -9.64 -3.92 19.02
N VAL A 111 -8.96 -3.39 20.05
CA VAL A 111 -9.39 -3.53 21.46
C VAL A 111 -10.79 -2.97 21.67
N VAL A 112 -11.10 -1.84 21.04
CA VAL A 112 -12.43 -1.22 21.16
C VAL A 112 -13.43 -1.82 20.17
N GLY A 113 -13.13 -2.97 19.56
CA GLY A 113 -14.07 -3.72 18.73
C GLY A 113 -14.20 -3.24 17.27
N ARG A 114 -13.44 -2.22 16.86
CA ARG A 114 -13.45 -1.71 15.49
C ARG A 114 -12.99 -2.80 14.52
N GLY A 115 -13.86 -3.15 13.57
CA GLY A 115 -13.54 -4.13 12.52
C GLY A 115 -13.51 -5.59 13.00
N THR A 116 -13.92 -5.87 14.23
CA THR A 116 -14.10 -7.24 14.71
C THR A 116 -15.35 -7.87 14.11
N ILE A 117 -15.39 -9.20 13.98
CA ILE A 117 -16.62 -9.89 13.59
C ILE A 117 -17.68 -9.85 14.70
N PHE A 118 -17.24 -9.75 15.95
CA PHE A 118 -18.12 -9.76 17.11
C PHE A 118 -19.02 -8.53 17.19
N THR A 119 -18.52 -7.34 16.83
CA THR A 119 -19.36 -6.12 16.75
C THR A 119 -20.35 -6.15 15.59
N GLN A 120 -20.11 -6.96 14.56
CA GLN A 120 -21.09 -7.20 13.49
C GLN A 120 -22.21 -8.17 13.93
N VAL A 121 -21.89 -9.12 14.81
CA VAL A 121 -22.83 -10.13 15.31
C VAL A 121 -23.68 -9.58 16.45
N SER A 122 -23.10 -8.77 17.34
CA SER A 122 -23.82 -8.18 18.48
C SER A 122 -24.68 -6.97 18.11
N GLY A 123 -24.60 -6.48 16.86
CA GLY A 123 -25.35 -5.30 16.39
C GLY A 123 -24.91 -3.97 17.01
N GLY A 124 -23.96 -4.00 17.96
CA GLY A 124 -23.39 -2.81 18.58
C GLY A 124 -22.17 -2.33 17.80
N LEU A 125 -22.31 -1.21 17.08
CA LEU A 125 -21.14 -0.43 16.74
C LEU A 125 -20.54 0.08 18.06
N PRO A 126 -19.22 -0.05 18.29
CA PRO A 126 -18.62 0.55 19.45
C PRO A 126 -18.67 2.08 19.30
N ASP A 127 -19.67 2.70 19.94
CA ASP A 127 -19.87 4.16 20.08
C ASP A 127 -18.81 4.80 20.99
N SER A 128 -17.57 4.37 20.84
CA SER A 128 -16.46 4.91 21.60
C SER A 128 -15.84 6.09 20.84
N PRO A 129 -15.51 7.20 21.54
CA PRO A 129 -14.73 8.28 20.94
C PRO A 129 -13.35 7.81 20.47
N LEU A 130 -12.79 6.76 21.10
CA LEU A 130 -11.53 6.13 20.70
C LEU A 130 -11.62 5.43 19.33
N GLY A 131 -12.73 4.75 19.04
CA GLY A 131 -12.97 4.13 17.73
C GLY A 131 -13.03 5.16 16.60
N SER A 132 -13.59 6.33 16.89
CA SER A 132 -13.64 7.49 16.00
C SER A 132 -12.27 8.14 15.77
N LEU A 133 -11.46 8.31 16.83
CA LEU A 133 -10.11 8.87 16.71
C LEU A 133 -9.16 7.95 15.95
N THR A 134 -9.19 6.65 16.24
CA THR A 134 -8.40 5.64 15.51
C THR A 134 -8.82 5.56 14.03
N ALA A 135 -10.06 5.93 13.70
CA ALA A 135 -10.53 6.05 12.31
C ALA A 135 -9.75 7.07 11.49
N LEU A 136 -9.37 8.19 12.10
CA LEU A 136 -8.71 9.30 11.43
C LEU A 136 -7.31 8.92 10.95
N VAL A 137 -6.74 7.88 11.55
CA VAL A 137 -5.39 7.36 11.29
C VAL A 137 -5.45 6.09 10.43
N SER A 138 -6.66 5.67 10.03
CA SER A 138 -6.88 4.57 9.09
C SER A 138 -6.05 4.79 7.82
N GLY A 139 -5.23 3.80 7.45
CA GLY A 139 -4.33 3.84 6.28
C GLY A 139 -2.95 4.41 6.53
N TRP A 140 -2.62 4.81 7.76
CA TRP A 140 -1.26 5.23 8.10
C TRP A 140 -0.23 4.11 7.97
N SER A 141 -0.65 2.85 7.97
CA SER A 141 0.23 1.71 7.66
C SER A 141 0.77 1.80 6.23
N ALA A 142 -0.07 2.15 5.25
CA ALA A 142 0.33 2.40 3.88
C ALA A 142 1.22 3.64 3.75
N LEU A 143 0.92 4.70 4.51
CA LEU A 143 1.75 5.91 4.59
C LEU A 143 3.13 5.60 5.19
N ALA A 144 3.19 4.83 6.27
CA ALA A 144 4.42 4.41 6.93
C ALA A 144 5.28 3.61 5.95
N VAL A 145 4.70 2.64 5.24
CA VAL A 145 5.40 1.86 4.20
C VAL A 145 5.96 2.78 3.12
N ALA A 146 5.17 3.74 2.63
CA ALA A 146 5.62 4.70 1.62
C ALA A 146 6.82 5.53 2.09
N LEU A 147 6.78 6.05 3.31
CA LEU A 147 7.84 6.87 3.88
C LEU A 147 9.09 6.04 4.23
N LEU A 148 8.93 4.79 4.65
CA LEU A 148 10.03 3.85 4.87
C LEU A 148 10.73 3.52 3.53
N ILE A 149 9.96 3.25 2.47
CA ILE A 149 10.48 3.08 1.11
C ILE A 149 11.22 4.34 0.67
N ALA A 150 10.60 5.51 0.78
CA ALA A 150 11.19 6.80 0.45
C ALA A 150 12.51 7.04 1.20
N SER A 151 12.56 6.73 2.51
CA SER A 151 13.76 6.86 3.33
C SER A 151 14.92 5.95 2.88
N THR A 152 14.59 4.75 2.38
CA THR A 152 15.58 3.82 1.83
C THR A 152 16.11 4.34 0.50
N LEU A 153 15.20 4.79 -0.38
CA LEU A 153 15.53 5.33 -1.69
C LEU A 153 16.36 6.62 -1.61
N GLY A 154 16.09 7.46 -0.61
CA GLY A 154 16.88 8.65 -0.28
C GLY A 154 18.20 8.36 0.43
N GLY A 155 18.52 7.09 0.74
CA GLY A 155 19.75 6.70 1.44
C GLY A 155 19.80 7.08 2.92
N ARG A 156 18.66 7.41 3.53
CA ARG A 156 18.54 7.81 4.95
C ARG A 156 18.40 6.63 5.90
N ALA A 157 17.95 5.48 5.39
CA ALA A 157 17.81 4.26 6.16
C ALA A 157 18.39 3.04 5.41
N SER A 158 18.95 2.09 6.15
CA SER A 158 19.37 0.81 5.58
C SER A 158 18.16 -0.09 5.36
N THR A 159 18.24 -0.96 4.35
CA THR A 159 17.19 -1.95 4.03
C THR A 159 16.87 -2.86 5.21
N ARG A 160 17.86 -3.18 6.05
CA ARG A 160 17.66 -3.98 7.28
C ARG A 160 16.76 -3.27 8.29
N ARG A 161 17.03 -1.98 8.57
CA ARG A 161 16.22 -1.19 9.50
C ARG A 161 14.79 -1.03 9.00
N VAL A 162 14.63 -0.77 7.70
CA VAL A 162 13.29 -0.70 7.10
C VAL A 162 12.59 -2.06 7.13
N GLY A 163 13.31 -3.14 6.86
CA GLY A 163 12.80 -4.51 7.00
C GLY A 163 12.27 -4.80 8.40
N GLY A 164 12.95 -4.34 9.46
CA GLY A 164 12.46 -4.48 10.84
C GLY A 164 11.13 -3.76 11.09
N TRP A 165 10.94 -2.55 10.54
CA TRP A 165 9.67 -1.82 10.65
C TRP A 165 8.56 -2.44 9.81
N LEU A 166 8.86 -2.91 8.60
CA LEU A 166 7.90 -3.65 7.78
C LEU A 166 7.47 -4.94 8.47
N PHE A 167 8.40 -5.64 9.12
CA PHE A 167 8.10 -6.81 9.93
C PHE A 167 7.22 -6.46 11.13
N ALA A 168 7.50 -5.37 11.85
CA ALA A 168 6.65 -4.92 12.96
C ALA A 168 5.22 -4.57 12.51
N LEU A 169 5.06 -3.90 11.37
CA LEU A 169 3.75 -3.64 10.79
C LEU A 169 3.04 -4.93 10.37
N ALA A 170 3.74 -5.87 9.74
CA ALA A 170 3.17 -7.17 9.38
C ALA A 170 2.76 -8.01 10.60
N LEU A 171 3.58 -8.01 11.66
CA LEU A 171 3.28 -8.66 12.93
C LEU A 171 2.04 -8.05 13.59
N THR A 172 1.89 -6.73 13.49
CA THR A 172 0.68 -6.03 13.96
C THR A 172 -0.54 -6.54 13.20
N GLN A 173 -0.47 -6.66 11.87
CA GLN A 173 -1.57 -7.22 11.08
C GLN A 173 -1.87 -8.69 11.45
N ALA A 174 -0.85 -9.50 11.74
CA ALA A 174 -1.04 -10.87 12.22
C ALA A 174 -1.75 -10.91 13.58
N LEU A 175 -1.38 -10.01 14.50
CA LEU A 175 -2.07 -9.87 15.78
C LEU A 175 -3.53 -9.41 15.59
N LEU A 176 -3.79 -8.51 14.64
CA LEU A 176 -5.15 -8.10 14.30
C LEU A 176 -5.98 -9.28 13.75
N VAL A 177 -5.38 -10.25 13.05
CA VAL A 177 -6.12 -11.47 12.64
C VAL A 177 -6.67 -12.18 13.87
N VAL A 178 -5.85 -12.33 14.91
CA VAL A 178 -6.25 -12.96 16.18
C VAL A 178 -7.34 -12.13 16.86
N MET A 179 -7.16 -10.82 16.97
CA MET A 179 -8.12 -9.96 17.67
C MET A 179 -9.45 -9.77 16.94
N THR A 180 -9.45 -9.80 15.60
CA THR A 180 -10.64 -9.50 14.78
C THR A 180 -11.27 -10.73 14.13
N ALA A 181 -10.58 -11.87 14.19
CA ALA A 181 -10.90 -13.10 13.46
C ALA A 181 -11.06 -12.90 11.94
N ARG A 182 -10.23 -12.03 11.35
CA ARG A 182 -10.19 -11.72 9.91
C ARG A 182 -8.78 -11.85 9.34
N ALA A 183 -8.58 -12.81 8.43
CA ALA A 183 -7.28 -13.04 7.79
C ALA A 183 -7.03 -12.15 6.55
N ALA A 184 -8.10 -11.65 5.90
CA ALA A 184 -7.99 -10.86 4.67
C ALA A 184 -7.11 -9.59 4.80
N PRO A 185 -7.17 -8.80 5.89
CA PRO A 185 -6.30 -7.63 6.06
C PRO A 185 -4.80 -7.97 6.04
N LEU A 186 -4.39 -9.10 6.64
CA LEU A 186 -3.00 -9.54 6.65
C LEU A 186 -2.51 -9.89 5.24
N LEU A 187 -3.27 -10.71 4.51
CA LEU A 187 -2.94 -11.06 3.11
C LEU A 187 -2.89 -9.83 2.22
N GLY A 188 -3.86 -8.92 2.42
CA GLY A 188 -3.92 -7.66 1.73
C GLY A 188 -2.67 -6.82 1.98
N PHE A 189 -2.28 -6.66 3.25
CA PHE A 189 -1.09 -5.91 3.64
C PHE A 189 0.20 -6.50 3.06
N ILE A 190 0.38 -7.83 3.13
CA ILE A 190 1.55 -8.51 2.56
C ILE A 190 1.62 -8.29 1.05
N SER A 191 0.50 -8.47 0.35
CA SER A 191 0.40 -8.26 -1.11
C SER A 191 0.72 -6.81 -1.49
N PHE A 192 0.20 -5.85 -0.73
CA PHE A 192 0.49 -4.43 -0.88
C PHE A 192 1.98 -4.12 -0.70
N VAL A 193 2.59 -4.56 0.40
CA VAL A 193 4.02 -4.31 0.68
C VAL A 193 4.89 -4.95 -0.39
N ALA A 194 4.54 -6.15 -0.85
CA ALA A 194 5.20 -6.83 -1.94
C ALA A 194 5.16 -6.01 -3.24
N ALA A 195 3.98 -5.54 -3.64
CA ALA A 195 3.78 -4.71 -4.82
C ALA A 195 4.55 -3.37 -4.73
N ALA A 196 4.39 -2.65 -3.62
CA ALA A 196 5.06 -1.37 -3.40
C ALA A 196 6.59 -1.52 -3.40
N GLY A 197 7.08 -2.57 -2.74
CA GLY A 197 8.50 -2.92 -2.71
C GLY A 197 9.06 -3.32 -4.08
N ALA A 198 8.32 -4.07 -4.88
CA ALA A 198 8.69 -4.49 -6.23
C ALA A 198 8.76 -3.30 -7.20
N ILE A 199 7.71 -2.47 -7.23
CA ILE A 199 7.62 -1.27 -8.08
C ILE A 199 8.74 -0.28 -7.72
N SER A 200 8.97 -0.08 -6.41
CA SER A 200 10.02 0.80 -5.92
C SER A 200 11.43 0.21 -6.11
N GLY A 201 11.54 -1.12 -6.32
CA GLY A 201 12.82 -1.83 -6.43
C GLY A 201 13.56 -1.99 -5.09
N VAL A 202 12.85 -1.85 -3.97
CA VAL A 202 13.41 -2.03 -2.61
C VAL A 202 13.43 -3.52 -2.24
N ILE A 203 12.40 -4.27 -2.65
CA ILE A 203 12.28 -5.70 -2.38
C ILE A 203 12.61 -6.48 -3.65
N ARG A 204 13.49 -7.49 -3.54
CA ARG A 204 13.85 -8.36 -4.66
C ARG A 204 12.73 -9.37 -4.92
N ALA A 205 12.44 -9.65 -6.19
CA ALA A 205 11.42 -10.62 -6.60
C ALA A 205 11.59 -12.00 -5.93
N ARG A 206 12.83 -12.47 -5.76
CA ARG A 206 13.11 -13.74 -5.05
C ARG A 206 12.56 -13.79 -3.62
N TYR A 207 12.57 -12.65 -2.90
CA TYR A 207 12.03 -12.59 -1.54
C TYR A 207 10.50 -12.57 -1.55
N LEU A 208 9.89 -12.04 -2.61
CA LEU A 208 8.44 -12.10 -2.81
C LEU A 208 8.00 -13.54 -3.06
N ALA A 209 8.74 -14.29 -3.88
CA ALA A 209 8.48 -15.71 -4.11
C ALA A 209 8.58 -16.52 -2.79
N VAL A 210 9.64 -16.30 -2.00
CA VAL A 210 9.79 -16.96 -0.69
C VAL A 210 8.64 -16.58 0.24
N ALA A 211 8.25 -15.30 0.32
CA ALA A 211 7.14 -14.87 1.15
C ALA A 211 5.81 -15.50 0.71
N ALA A 212 5.56 -15.62 -0.60
CA ALA A 212 4.36 -16.29 -1.12
C ALA A 212 4.31 -17.76 -0.71
N VAL A 213 5.43 -18.48 -0.79
CA VAL A 213 5.53 -19.87 -0.32
C VAL A 213 5.28 -19.97 1.18
N VAL A 214 5.89 -19.09 1.98
CA VAL A 214 5.68 -19.08 3.44
C VAL A 214 4.22 -18.81 3.81
N VAL A 215 3.56 -17.87 3.12
CA VAL A 215 2.14 -17.57 3.34
C VAL A 215 1.26 -18.76 2.96
N ALA A 216 1.54 -19.41 1.82
CA ALA A 216 0.80 -20.60 1.41
C ALA A 216 0.93 -21.74 2.43
N LEU A 217 2.13 -21.97 2.97
CA LEU A 217 2.38 -22.99 4.00
C LEU A 217 1.76 -22.64 5.35
N ALA A 218 1.73 -21.36 5.73
CA ALA A 218 1.15 -20.90 7.00
C ALA A 218 -0.38 -20.77 6.96
N TRP A 219 -0.99 -20.77 5.78
CA TRP A 219 -2.41 -20.51 5.60
C TRP A 219 -3.33 -21.49 6.36
N PRO A 220 -3.14 -22.82 6.31
CA PRO A 220 -4.00 -23.76 7.03
C PRO A 220 -4.04 -23.48 8.53
N THR A 221 -2.87 -23.28 9.15
CA THR A 221 -2.76 -22.98 10.58
C THR A 221 -3.40 -21.63 10.94
N LEU A 222 -3.22 -20.60 10.10
CA LEU A 222 -3.89 -19.30 10.32
C LEU A 222 -5.41 -19.41 10.20
N PHE A 223 -5.90 -20.30 9.34
CA PHE A 223 -7.32 -20.52 9.14
C PHE A 223 -7.96 -21.28 10.31
N GLU A 224 -7.32 -22.34 10.78
CA GLU A 224 -7.73 -23.08 11.98
C GLU A 224 -7.79 -22.14 13.20
N LEU A 225 -6.71 -21.40 13.46
CA LEU A 225 -6.67 -20.43 14.55
C LEU A 225 -7.82 -19.41 14.46
N ARG A 226 -8.11 -18.89 13.26
CA ARG A 226 -9.24 -17.97 13.05
C ARG A 226 -10.58 -18.63 13.38
N ASN A 227 -10.76 -19.89 13.01
CA ASN A 227 -12.01 -20.62 13.25
C ASN A 227 -12.21 -20.92 14.73
N ASP A 228 -11.14 -21.33 15.43
CA ASP A 228 -11.17 -21.56 16.89
C ASP A 228 -11.58 -20.28 17.64
N ILE A 229 -11.06 -19.12 17.23
CA ILE A 229 -11.41 -17.82 17.81
C ILE A 229 -12.88 -17.47 17.54
N ARG A 230 -13.41 -17.79 16.35
CA ARG A 230 -14.82 -17.54 16.02
C ARG A 230 -15.75 -18.44 16.81
N GLN A 231 -15.45 -19.74 16.89
CA GLN A 231 -16.21 -20.71 17.66
C GLN A 231 -16.23 -20.35 19.14
N SER A 232 -15.05 -20.07 19.73
CA SER A 232 -14.94 -19.66 21.14
C SER A 232 -15.66 -18.33 21.45
N GLY A 233 -15.76 -17.43 20.47
CA GLY A 233 -16.53 -16.20 20.59
C GLY A 233 -18.00 -16.29 20.15
N GLY A 234 -18.56 -17.50 20.01
CA GLY A 234 -19.99 -17.72 19.73
C GLY A 234 -20.44 -17.46 18.30
N VAL A 235 -19.51 -17.33 17.34
CA VAL A 235 -19.81 -17.20 15.92
C VAL A 235 -19.86 -18.59 15.30
N SER A 236 -20.98 -18.93 14.66
CA SER A 236 -21.10 -20.22 13.97
C SER A 236 -20.04 -20.33 12.86
N VAL A 237 -19.24 -21.38 12.96
CA VAL A 237 -18.28 -21.78 11.93
C VAL A 237 -18.75 -23.11 11.37
N SER A 238 -18.90 -23.19 10.04
CA SER A 238 -19.20 -24.47 9.41
C SER A 238 -17.97 -25.37 9.48
N GLU A 239 -18.11 -26.53 10.12
CA GLU A 239 -17.08 -27.59 10.16
C GLU A 239 -16.82 -28.21 8.79
N GLN A 240 -17.72 -28.00 7.83
CA GLN A 240 -17.63 -28.53 6.47
C GLN A 240 -16.74 -27.66 5.55
N VAL A 241 -16.29 -26.49 6.02
CA VAL A 241 -15.49 -25.57 5.20
C VAL A 241 -14.03 -25.64 5.63
N THR A 242 -13.20 -26.28 4.81
CA THR A 242 -11.77 -26.43 5.06
C THR A 242 -10.98 -25.15 4.75
N ALA A 243 -9.71 -25.11 5.16
CA ALA A 243 -8.79 -24.03 4.79
C ALA A 243 -8.60 -23.94 3.27
N GLU A 244 -8.64 -25.09 2.59
CA GLU A 244 -8.53 -25.22 1.15
C GLU A 244 -9.78 -24.69 0.43
N ASP A 245 -10.98 -24.99 0.93
CA ASP A 245 -12.24 -24.43 0.41
C ASP A 245 -12.27 -22.90 0.48
N ARG A 246 -11.54 -22.30 1.42
CA ARG A 246 -11.44 -20.84 1.54
C ARG A 246 -10.35 -20.23 0.66
N LEU A 247 -9.41 -21.05 0.17
CA LEU A 247 -8.51 -20.70 -0.92
C LEU A 247 -9.15 -20.91 -2.30
N ARG A 248 -10.36 -21.49 -2.38
CA ARG A 248 -11.20 -21.52 -3.60
C ARG A 248 -11.73 -20.13 -3.97
N LEU A 249 -10.82 -19.18 -4.13
CA LEU A 249 -11.07 -17.83 -4.63
C LEU A 249 -11.65 -17.86 -6.06
N ASP A 250 -11.38 -18.95 -6.79
CA ASP A 250 -12.01 -19.26 -8.07
C ASP A 250 -13.53 -19.36 -7.95
N LEU A 251 -14.03 -20.11 -6.95
CA LEU A 251 -15.47 -20.23 -6.67
C LEU A 251 -16.06 -18.88 -6.24
N GLN A 252 -15.29 -18.10 -5.47
CA GLN A 252 -15.76 -16.79 -5.05
C GLN A 252 -16.01 -15.88 -6.24
N MET A 253 -15.13 -15.92 -7.22
CA MET A 253 -15.25 -15.11 -8.43
C MET A 253 -16.23 -15.68 -9.45
N SER A 254 -16.31 -17.00 -9.60
CA SER A 254 -17.20 -17.62 -10.58
C SER A 254 -18.67 -17.46 -10.21
N ALA A 255 -18.98 -17.32 -8.91
CA ALA A 255 -20.33 -17.00 -8.45
C ALA A 255 -20.95 -15.78 -9.17
N VAL A 256 -20.13 -14.80 -9.58
CA VAL A 256 -20.57 -13.62 -10.35
C VAL A 256 -21.14 -13.99 -11.72
N ALA A 257 -20.62 -15.05 -12.35
CA ALA A 257 -20.98 -15.46 -13.71
C ALA A 257 -22.47 -15.82 -13.86
N HIS A 258 -23.11 -16.19 -12.76
CA HIS A 258 -24.51 -16.64 -12.74
C HIS A 258 -25.52 -15.51 -12.48
N HIS A 259 -25.07 -14.26 -12.40
CA HIS A 259 -25.93 -13.10 -12.21
C HIS A 259 -26.03 -12.24 -13.48
N ARG A 260 -27.20 -11.64 -13.70
CA ARG A 260 -27.36 -10.58 -14.70
C ARG A 260 -26.72 -9.30 -14.15
N VAL A 261 -25.70 -8.80 -14.84
CA VAL A 261 -24.97 -7.58 -14.49
C VAL A 261 -25.29 -6.43 -15.45
N PRO A 262 -25.21 -5.15 -15.01
CA PRO A 262 -24.95 -4.70 -13.64
C PRO A 262 -26.11 -5.02 -12.69
N VAL A 263 -25.79 -5.36 -11.44
CA VAL A 263 -26.79 -5.55 -10.38
C VAL A 263 -27.03 -4.22 -9.67
N ASP A 264 -28.28 -3.79 -9.66
CA ASP A 264 -28.68 -2.57 -8.97
C ASP A 264 -28.76 -2.83 -7.45
N LEU A 265 -27.75 -2.33 -6.75
CA LEU A 265 -27.67 -2.33 -5.28
C LEU A 265 -27.52 -0.89 -4.80
N PRO A 266 -28.05 -0.54 -3.61
CA PRO A 266 -27.85 0.77 -3.03
C PRO A 266 -26.34 1.02 -2.82
N GLN A 267 -25.78 1.89 -3.66
CA GLN A 267 -24.38 2.25 -3.68
C GLN A 267 -24.21 3.76 -3.51
N PRO A 268 -23.11 4.22 -2.89
CA PRO A 268 -22.80 5.64 -2.86
C PRO A 268 -22.58 6.15 -4.28
N GLY A 269 -23.10 7.34 -4.59
CA GLY A 269 -22.81 7.99 -5.86
C GLY A 269 -21.39 8.60 -5.90
N PRO A 270 -20.93 9.11 -7.05
CA PRO A 270 -19.64 9.79 -7.18
C PRO A 270 -19.46 11.00 -6.23
N VAL A 271 -20.55 11.73 -5.98
CA VAL A 271 -20.55 12.86 -5.02
C VAL A 271 -20.37 12.35 -3.59
N ASP A 272 -21.01 11.22 -3.27
CA ASP A 272 -20.85 10.57 -1.97
C ASP A 272 -19.42 10.08 -1.77
N TYR A 273 -18.74 9.61 -2.81
CA TYR A 273 -17.32 9.25 -2.70
C TYR A 273 -16.47 10.42 -2.20
N LEU A 274 -16.73 11.62 -2.70
CA LEU A 274 -16.02 12.83 -2.30
C LEU A 274 -16.40 13.24 -0.87
N ARG A 275 -17.71 13.31 -0.55
CA ARG A 275 -18.20 13.66 0.79
C ARG A 275 -17.62 12.72 1.84
N TYR A 276 -17.80 11.42 1.63
CA TYR A 276 -17.38 10.37 2.54
C TYR A 276 -15.86 10.23 2.64
N GLY A 277 -15.16 10.62 1.57
CA GLY A 277 -13.71 10.64 1.49
C GLY A 277 -13.07 11.82 2.23
N LEU A 278 -13.65 13.02 2.07
CA LEU A 278 -13.09 14.26 2.61
C LEU A 278 -13.50 14.53 4.05
N VAL A 279 -14.75 14.21 4.40
CA VAL A 279 -15.31 14.52 5.72
C VAL A 279 -15.20 13.28 6.61
N PRO A 280 -14.42 13.34 7.71
CA PRO A 280 -14.40 12.27 8.69
C PRO A 280 -15.80 12.00 9.23
N ARG A 281 -16.13 10.73 9.49
CA ARG A 281 -17.45 10.32 10.01
C ARG A 281 -17.86 11.05 11.29
N VAL A 282 -16.90 11.47 12.12
CA VAL A 282 -17.14 12.25 13.34
C VAL A 282 -17.77 13.61 13.04
N LEU A 283 -17.47 14.19 11.88
CA LEU A 283 -17.98 15.48 11.41
C LEU A 283 -19.17 15.32 10.46
N ASP A 284 -19.50 14.09 10.06
CA ASP A 284 -20.60 13.75 9.14
C ASP A 284 -21.47 12.66 9.77
N THR A 285 -22.26 13.04 10.79
CA THR A 285 -23.09 12.13 11.59
C THR A 285 -24.21 11.49 10.79
N ASP A 286 -24.70 12.17 9.75
CA ASP A 286 -25.80 11.71 8.89
C ASP A 286 -25.34 10.69 7.84
N ARG A 287 -24.04 10.37 7.81
CA ARG A 287 -23.47 9.42 6.86
C ARG A 287 -23.94 7.99 7.16
N PRO A 288 -24.57 7.29 6.18
CA PRO A 288 -24.93 5.88 6.34
C PRO A 288 -23.69 5.00 6.56
N THR A 289 -23.87 3.87 7.22
CA THR A 289 -22.84 2.82 7.25
C THR A 289 -22.69 2.24 5.86
N ILE A 290 -21.46 2.24 5.33
CA ILE A 290 -21.18 1.68 4.02
C ILE A 290 -20.44 0.37 4.25
N SER A 291 -21.03 -0.72 3.79
CA SER A 291 -20.36 -2.01 3.74
C SER A 291 -20.86 -2.77 2.53
N THR A 292 -20.26 -2.48 1.37
CA THR A 292 -20.72 -3.05 0.10
C THR A 292 -20.62 -4.58 0.12
N GLY A 293 -19.60 -5.14 0.79
CA GLY A 293 -19.50 -6.59 1.00
C GLY A 293 -20.64 -7.20 1.83
N VAL A 294 -21.20 -6.47 2.80
CA VAL A 294 -22.39 -6.94 3.55
C VAL A 294 -23.63 -6.85 2.68
N VAL A 295 -23.80 -5.77 1.90
CA VAL A 295 -24.94 -5.59 0.98
C VAL A 295 -24.95 -6.68 -0.09
N ILE A 296 -23.79 -6.96 -0.71
CA ILE A 296 -23.63 -8.08 -1.66
C ILE A 296 -23.99 -9.40 -0.97
N ASN A 297 -23.49 -9.64 0.24
CA ASN A 297 -23.76 -10.89 0.95
C ASN A 297 -25.25 -11.08 1.28
N GLN A 298 -25.95 -10.01 1.67
CA GLN A 298 -27.39 -10.01 1.90
C GLN A 298 -28.18 -10.25 0.62
N TYR A 299 -27.76 -9.63 -0.49
CA TYR A 299 -28.36 -9.87 -1.81
C TYR A 299 -28.26 -11.33 -2.24
N LEU A 300 -27.13 -11.99 -1.94
CA LEU A 300 -26.93 -13.42 -2.20
C LEU A 300 -27.67 -14.35 -1.22
N GLY A 301 -28.45 -13.81 -0.29
CA GLY A 301 -29.26 -14.58 0.67
C GLY A 301 -28.52 -15.02 1.93
N SER A 302 -27.32 -14.49 2.21
CA SER A 302 -26.56 -14.78 3.44
C SER A 302 -26.81 -13.74 4.55
N SER A 303 -26.41 -14.07 5.78
CA SER A 303 -26.53 -13.19 6.94
C SER A 303 -25.64 -11.93 6.87
N ALA A 304 -26.05 -10.87 7.56
CA ALA A 304 -25.30 -9.61 7.71
C ALA A 304 -23.98 -9.77 8.51
N THR A 305 -23.82 -10.90 9.19
CA THR A 305 -22.67 -11.22 10.07
C THR A 305 -21.48 -11.80 9.31
N SER A 306 -21.65 -12.08 8.02
CA SER A 306 -20.58 -12.42 7.09
C SER A 306 -20.45 -11.31 6.05
N ALA A 307 -19.21 -11.00 5.67
CA ALA A 307 -18.92 -10.15 4.53
C ALA A 307 -18.32 -11.05 3.45
N TYR A 308 -19.12 -11.30 2.42
CA TYR A 308 -18.68 -11.97 1.21
C TYR A 308 -18.33 -10.91 0.16
N SER A 309 -17.26 -11.13 -0.59
CA SER A 309 -16.84 -10.20 -1.63
C SER A 309 -16.28 -10.99 -2.80
N PHE A 310 -16.63 -10.60 -4.02
CA PHE A 310 -16.20 -11.24 -5.26
C PHE A 310 -14.76 -10.88 -5.66
N LEU A 311 -13.94 -10.45 -4.69
CA LEU A 311 -12.69 -9.72 -4.92
C LEU A 311 -12.91 -8.41 -5.70
N ALA A 312 -11.88 -7.56 -5.76
CA ALA A 312 -12.00 -6.23 -6.37
C ALA A 312 -12.58 -6.30 -7.80
N LEU A 313 -12.08 -7.26 -8.58
CA LEU A 313 -12.39 -7.40 -9.99
C LEU A 313 -13.82 -7.93 -10.22
N GLY A 314 -14.24 -8.92 -9.42
CA GLY A 314 -15.62 -9.41 -9.45
C GLY A 314 -16.62 -8.39 -8.92
N ASN A 315 -16.27 -7.59 -7.90
CA ASN A 315 -17.14 -6.52 -7.39
C ASN A 315 -17.42 -5.46 -8.46
N VAL A 316 -16.38 -4.98 -9.16
CA VAL A 316 -16.55 -3.98 -10.24
C VAL A 316 -17.43 -4.54 -11.36
N TYR A 317 -17.20 -5.80 -11.76
CA TYR A 317 -18.03 -6.44 -12.79
C TYR A 317 -19.47 -6.63 -12.35
N PHE A 318 -19.70 -7.07 -11.11
CA PHE A 318 -21.02 -7.35 -10.58
C PHE A 318 -21.87 -6.08 -10.48
N LEU A 319 -21.27 -4.99 -10.00
CA LEU A 319 -21.97 -3.74 -9.73
C LEU A 319 -22.12 -2.86 -10.98
N ASP A 320 -21.10 -2.78 -11.84
CA ASP A 320 -21.07 -1.82 -12.96
C ASP A 320 -20.88 -2.48 -14.34
N GLY A 321 -20.73 -3.80 -14.39
CA GLY A 321 -20.65 -4.57 -15.64
C GLY A 321 -19.25 -4.67 -16.27
N PRO A 322 -19.13 -5.33 -17.44
CA PRO A 322 -17.86 -5.66 -18.08
C PRO A 322 -17.03 -4.44 -18.50
N TRP A 323 -17.67 -3.40 -19.03
CA TRP A 323 -16.97 -2.20 -19.49
C TRP A 323 -16.38 -1.41 -18.33
N ALA A 324 -17.04 -1.42 -17.16
CA ALA A 324 -16.53 -0.77 -15.98
C ALA A 324 -15.21 -1.38 -15.50
N VAL A 325 -15.00 -2.69 -15.67
CA VAL A 325 -13.71 -3.34 -15.37
C VAL A 325 -12.58 -2.72 -16.20
N ILE A 326 -12.78 -2.56 -17.51
CA ILE A 326 -11.78 -1.95 -18.40
C ILE A 326 -11.50 -0.51 -17.97
N VAL A 327 -12.55 0.29 -17.78
CA VAL A 327 -12.44 1.71 -17.43
C VAL A 327 -11.76 1.88 -16.06
N TYR A 328 -12.18 1.11 -15.05
CA TYR A 328 -11.64 1.16 -13.69
C TYR A 328 -10.13 0.92 -13.66
N TYR A 329 -9.67 -0.20 -14.23
CA TYR A 329 -8.25 -0.52 -14.23
C TYR A 329 -7.44 0.37 -15.18
N GLY A 330 -8.04 0.86 -16.27
CA GLY A 330 -7.45 1.89 -17.13
C GLY A 330 -7.21 3.21 -16.39
N LEU A 331 -8.19 3.70 -15.62
CA LEU A 331 -8.07 4.93 -14.84
C LEU A 331 -7.01 4.83 -13.74
N TRP A 332 -7.01 3.74 -12.97
CA TRP A 332 -5.98 3.54 -11.94
C TRP A 332 -4.59 3.31 -12.54
N SER A 333 -4.51 2.71 -13.73
CA SER A 333 -3.28 2.63 -14.52
C SER A 333 -2.78 4.01 -14.95
N ALA A 334 -3.67 4.88 -15.44
CA ALA A 334 -3.32 6.26 -15.80
C ALA A 334 -2.81 7.04 -14.58
N LEU A 335 -3.46 6.88 -13.43
CA LEU A 335 -3.00 7.48 -12.18
C LEU A 335 -1.63 6.94 -11.74
N MET A 336 -1.39 5.64 -11.82
CA MET A 336 -0.09 5.06 -11.48
C MET A 336 1.03 5.54 -12.40
N VAL A 337 0.75 5.63 -13.70
CA VAL A 337 1.66 6.22 -14.69
C VAL A 337 1.97 7.67 -14.34
N LEU A 338 0.95 8.49 -14.04
CA LEU A 338 1.08 9.87 -13.59
C LEU A 338 1.99 9.96 -12.35
N LEU A 339 1.68 9.17 -11.32
CA LEU A 339 2.40 9.15 -10.05
C LEU A 339 3.84 8.67 -10.17
N LEU A 340 4.17 7.79 -11.14
CA LEU A 340 5.52 7.27 -11.33
C LEU A 340 6.35 8.08 -12.33
N ARG A 341 5.74 8.76 -13.31
CA ARG A 341 6.45 9.28 -14.50
C ARG A 341 6.35 10.80 -14.68
N VAL A 342 5.23 11.43 -14.32
CA VAL A 342 5.04 12.86 -14.64
C VAL A 342 5.85 13.75 -13.71
N GLY A 343 6.55 14.72 -14.30
CA GLY A 343 7.40 15.66 -13.56
C GLY A 343 8.67 15.06 -12.96
N GLY A 344 9.12 13.89 -13.44
CA GLY A 344 10.35 13.24 -12.99
C GLY A 344 10.15 12.22 -11.87
N ALA A 345 11.21 11.99 -11.09
CA ALA A 345 11.26 10.96 -10.06
C ALA A 345 10.23 11.17 -8.92
N PRO A 346 9.57 10.10 -8.43
CA PRO A 346 8.56 10.23 -7.38
C PRO A 346 9.20 10.60 -6.03
N GLY A 347 8.73 11.70 -5.44
CA GLY A 347 9.04 12.09 -4.07
C GLY A 347 8.14 11.42 -3.03
N PRO A 348 8.31 11.74 -1.73
CA PRO A 348 7.60 11.06 -0.64
C PRO A 348 6.07 11.12 -0.75
N MET A 349 5.53 12.28 -1.17
CA MET A 349 4.09 12.47 -1.34
C MET A 349 3.52 11.62 -2.48
N ARG A 350 4.25 11.54 -3.60
CA ARG A 350 3.86 10.70 -4.76
C ARG A 350 3.97 9.21 -4.43
N LEU A 351 4.97 8.81 -3.67
CA LEU A 351 5.10 7.44 -3.17
C LEU A 351 3.99 7.08 -2.18
N ALA A 352 3.55 8.03 -1.33
CA ALA A 352 2.41 7.83 -0.44
C ALA A 352 1.10 7.67 -1.23
N ALA A 353 0.82 8.55 -2.19
CA ALA A 353 -0.34 8.41 -3.07
C ALA A 353 -0.33 7.08 -3.83
N LEU A 354 0.83 6.66 -4.32
CA LEU A 354 1.00 5.34 -4.96
C LEU A 354 0.68 4.21 -3.97
N CYS A 355 1.17 4.28 -2.74
CA CYS A 355 0.88 3.26 -1.74
C CYS A 355 -0.59 3.23 -1.33
N PHE A 356 -1.27 4.37 -1.25
CA PHE A 356 -2.71 4.43 -1.01
C PHE A 356 -3.50 3.74 -2.13
N THR A 357 -3.14 4.02 -3.39
CA THR A 357 -3.77 3.36 -4.53
C THR A 357 -3.53 1.85 -4.53
N LEU A 358 -2.31 1.39 -4.19
CA LEU A 358 -2.00 -0.05 -4.08
C LEU A 358 -2.71 -0.73 -2.91
N ALA A 359 -2.82 -0.07 -1.77
CA ALA A 359 -3.44 -0.63 -0.56
C ALA A 359 -4.97 -0.57 -0.59
N GLY A 360 -5.56 0.27 -1.45
CA GLY A 360 -7.00 0.39 -1.62
C GLY A 360 -7.47 -0.17 -2.98
N PRO A 361 -7.81 0.66 -3.97
CA PRO A 361 -8.43 0.28 -5.24
C PRO A 361 -7.74 -0.84 -6.02
N LEU A 362 -6.41 -0.89 -6.01
CA LEU A 362 -5.66 -1.91 -6.74
C LEU A 362 -5.38 -3.16 -5.90
N LEU A 363 -5.75 -3.16 -4.62
CA LEU A 363 -5.64 -4.35 -3.80
C LEU A 363 -6.71 -5.36 -4.26
N TRP A 364 -6.29 -6.58 -4.56
CA TRP A 364 -7.18 -7.61 -5.09
C TRP A 364 -8.28 -8.03 -4.11
N SER A 365 -8.02 -7.92 -2.81
CA SER A 365 -9.01 -8.14 -1.75
C SER A 365 -9.84 -6.90 -1.41
N SER A 366 -9.76 -5.83 -2.20
CA SER A 366 -10.51 -4.60 -1.92
C SER A 366 -11.98 -4.73 -2.27
N THR A 367 -12.81 -4.01 -1.52
CA THR A 367 -14.24 -3.92 -1.77
C THR A 367 -14.51 -2.63 -2.54
N TYR A 368 -14.90 -2.76 -3.81
CA TYR A 368 -15.40 -1.64 -4.60
C TYR A 368 -16.88 -1.38 -4.26
N PRO A 369 -17.33 -0.12 -4.12
CA PRO A 369 -16.57 1.13 -4.22
C PRO A 369 -15.93 1.64 -2.91
N ASP A 370 -16.09 0.93 -1.78
CA ASP A 370 -15.58 1.33 -0.46
C ASP A 370 -14.09 1.73 -0.48
N SER A 371 -13.28 1.05 -1.29
CA SER A 371 -11.85 1.28 -1.42
C SER A 371 -11.49 2.62 -2.07
N MET A 372 -12.36 3.19 -2.91
CA MET A 372 -12.18 4.53 -3.49
C MET A 372 -12.32 5.62 -2.44
N ILE A 373 -13.33 5.48 -1.58
CA ILE A 373 -13.57 6.37 -0.44
C ILE A 373 -12.37 6.31 0.50
N ALA A 374 -11.91 5.10 0.82
CA ALA A 374 -10.77 4.89 1.71
C ALA A 374 -9.50 5.58 1.21
N VAL A 375 -9.21 5.57 -0.11
CA VAL A 375 -8.04 6.29 -0.66
C VAL A 375 -8.11 7.79 -0.43
N ILE A 376 -9.28 8.40 -0.60
CA ILE A 376 -9.45 9.83 -0.36
C ILE A 376 -9.23 10.12 1.13
N GLN A 377 -9.80 9.29 2.02
CA GLN A 377 -9.60 9.41 3.47
C GLN A 377 -8.12 9.27 3.85
N HIS A 378 -7.40 8.31 3.27
CA HIS A 378 -5.98 8.12 3.50
C HIS A 378 -5.18 9.35 3.04
N ALA A 379 -5.50 9.91 1.87
CA ALA A 379 -4.86 11.11 1.36
C ALA A 379 -5.07 12.32 2.29
N VAL A 380 -6.30 12.55 2.77
CA VAL A 380 -6.63 13.61 3.72
C VAL A 380 -5.92 13.39 5.05
N SER A 381 -5.94 12.17 5.58
CA SER A 381 -5.29 11.82 6.85
C SER A 381 -3.76 12.01 6.82
N ALA A 382 -3.15 11.98 5.63
CA ALA A 382 -1.71 12.13 5.44
C ALA A 382 -1.25 13.59 5.38
N VAL A 383 -2.17 14.55 5.19
CA VAL A 383 -1.86 15.98 5.08
C VAL A 383 -1.00 16.50 6.25
N PRO A 384 -1.30 16.20 7.53
CA PRO A 384 -0.47 16.65 8.65
C PRO A 384 0.98 16.16 8.57
N VAL A 385 1.17 14.91 8.11
CA VAL A 385 2.51 14.31 7.93
C VAL A 385 3.27 14.99 6.79
N PHE A 386 2.59 15.31 5.69
CA PHE A 386 3.17 16.05 4.58
C PHE A 386 3.56 17.49 4.94
N VAL A 387 2.73 18.16 5.75
CA VAL A 387 3.05 19.47 6.32
C VAL A 387 4.29 19.36 7.22
N LEU A 388 4.33 18.36 8.11
CA LEU A 388 5.48 18.12 8.98
C LEU A 388 6.78 17.90 8.19
N LEU A 389 6.74 17.08 7.14
CA LEU A 389 7.91 16.86 6.26
C LEU A 389 8.40 18.18 5.65
N ARG A 390 7.50 18.99 5.08
CA ARG A 390 7.86 20.30 4.48
C ARG A 390 8.44 21.27 5.50
N LEU A 391 7.91 21.30 6.73
CA LEU A 391 8.43 22.17 7.79
C LEU A 391 9.84 21.75 8.21
N THR A 392 10.11 20.44 8.26
CA THR A 392 11.44 19.95 8.64
C THR A 392 12.53 20.26 7.61
N ASP A 393 12.18 20.39 6.33
CA ASP A 393 13.15 20.71 5.27
C ASP A 393 13.68 22.14 5.35
N ARG A 394 12.80 23.09 5.66
CA ARG A 394 13.15 24.51 5.76
C ARG A 394 14.13 24.79 6.91
N SER A 395 14.00 24.04 8.01
CA SER A 395 14.86 24.20 9.18
C SER A 395 16.31 23.78 8.92
N SER A 396 16.55 22.75 8.11
CA SER A 396 17.92 22.32 7.76
C SER A 396 18.65 23.31 6.85
N SER A 397 17.96 23.92 5.88
CA SER A 397 18.58 24.87 4.94
C SER A 397 18.97 26.20 5.61
N GLY A 398 18.30 26.59 6.70
CA GLY A 398 18.63 27.81 7.44
C GLY A 398 19.83 27.70 8.37
N SER A 399 20.28 26.48 8.70
CA SER A 399 21.39 26.24 9.62
C SER A 399 22.75 26.19 8.89
N GLU A 400 22.80 25.61 7.69
CA GLU A 400 24.02 25.60 6.85
C GLU A 400 24.43 27.00 6.37
N GLY A 401 23.46 27.90 6.10
CA GLY A 401 23.74 29.29 5.74
C GLY A 401 24.41 30.10 6.87
N LYS A 402 24.06 29.84 8.13
CA LYS A 402 24.67 30.51 9.29
C LYS A 402 26.09 30.00 9.58
N GLN A 403 26.38 28.72 9.33
CA GLN A 403 27.74 28.18 9.50
C GLN A 403 28.71 28.67 8.42
N HIS A 404 28.25 28.86 7.18
CA HIS A 404 29.10 29.45 6.13
C HIS A 404 29.32 30.95 6.30
N ALA A 405 28.33 31.71 6.79
CA ALA A 405 28.49 33.11 7.13
C ALA A 405 29.46 33.31 8.32
N GLY A 406 29.38 32.47 9.36
CA GLY A 406 30.32 32.50 10.49
C GLY A 406 31.76 32.16 10.11
N ARG A 407 31.97 31.19 9.21
CA ARG A 407 33.31 30.85 8.70
C ARG A 407 33.94 31.95 7.84
N ARG A 408 33.16 32.66 7.04
CA ARG A 408 33.69 33.83 6.29
C ARG A 408 34.06 34.98 7.21
N HIS A 409 33.32 35.19 8.29
CA HIS A 409 33.64 36.24 9.26
C HIS A 409 34.90 35.93 10.10
N GLN A 410 35.14 34.65 10.42
CA GLN A 410 36.38 34.21 11.08
C GLN A 410 37.58 34.19 10.13
N ALA A 411 37.40 33.84 8.86
CA ALA A 411 38.47 33.90 7.87
C ALA A 411 38.90 35.34 7.54
N GLY A 412 37.98 36.31 7.59
CA GLY A 412 38.28 37.73 7.37
C GLY A 412 39.02 38.41 8.54
N THR A 413 38.87 37.91 9.77
CA THR A 413 39.54 38.46 10.96
C THR A 413 40.94 37.88 11.17
N ALA A 414 41.21 36.65 10.72
CA ALA A 414 42.55 36.05 10.79
C ALA A 414 43.54 36.63 9.75
N ALA A 415 43.06 37.21 8.65
CA ALA A 415 43.91 37.70 7.55
C ALA A 415 44.50 39.12 7.77
N ILE A 416 44.15 39.83 8.84
CA ILE A 416 44.63 41.20 9.11
C ILE A 416 45.84 41.20 10.08
N GLY A 417 46.24 40.04 10.62
CA GLY A 417 47.21 39.97 11.73
C GLY A 417 48.70 39.81 11.39
N HIS A 418 49.11 39.50 10.16
CA HIS A 418 50.53 39.19 9.89
C HIS A 418 51.01 39.67 8.51
N ALA A 419 51.52 40.90 8.47
CA ALA A 419 52.47 41.34 7.45
C ALA A 419 53.47 42.33 8.06
N LEU A 420 54.50 41.81 8.73
CA LEU A 420 55.74 42.53 9.03
C LEU A 420 56.80 42.10 8.00
N PRO A 421 57.50 43.02 7.32
CA PRO A 421 58.53 42.68 6.36
C PRO A 421 59.87 42.50 7.09
N ALA A 422 60.55 41.38 6.86
CA ALA A 422 61.91 41.17 7.34
C ALA A 422 62.86 40.88 6.17
N GLY A 423 63.71 41.87 5.88
CA GLY A 423 65.14 41.67 5.96
C GLY A 423 65.82 40.86 4.86
N VAL A 424 66.24 41.58 3.83
CA VAL A 424 67.34 41.24 2.93
C VAL A 424 68.64 41.05 3.72
N ALA A 425 69.34 39.92 3.52
CA ALA A 425 70.79 39.84 3.69
C ALA A 425 71.32 38.62 2.91
N GLY A 426 72.12 38.90 1.87
CA GLY A 426 72.91 37.88 1.18
C GLY A 426 74.23 37.61 1.91
N SER A 427 74.86 36.48 1.59
CA SER A 427 76.32 36.34 1.63
C SER A 427 76.74 35.10 0.84
N THR A 428 77.81 35.31 0.08
CA THR A 428 78.50 34.43 -0.85
C THR A 428 79.56 33.55 -0.17
N ARG A 429 80.07 32.59 -0.96
CA ARG A 429 81.29 31.74 -0.82
C ARG A 429 81.11 30.46 0.02
N ALA A 430 81.63 29.30 -0.38
CA ALA A 430 82.68 28.98 -1.35
C ALA A 430 82.28 27.81 -2.27
#